data_AF-A0A2P4Y599-F1
#
_entry.id   AF-A0A2P4Y599-F1
#
_cell.length_a   1.000
_cell.length_b   1.000
_cell.length_c   1.000
_cell.angle_alpha   90.00
_cell.angle_beta   90.00
_cell.angle_gamma   90.00
#
_symmetry.space_group_name_H-M   'P 1'
#
loop_
_entity.id
_entity.type
_entity.pdbx_description
1 polymer ?
#
loop_
_entity_poly.entity_id
_entity_poly.type
_entity_poly.pdbx_seq_one_letter_code
_entity_poly.pdbx_strand_id
1 'polypeptide(L)'
;MVTETTPLRDGELAPQDQHKKRLAGLVVVGFVMMVLAQGNARTPCADCTAPHGSNASECYEAPSVTNWFQCGTEKSESGYITLSNNVDDHLFYWFFESRKAPATDPLVLWMTGGGSGCSSLAALLTENGPCRINPDATTALNPHSWTAEANVIWLDQPTNVGFSYGSNSDIQFNVKTIQENVYWFLQGFLDKHPEFEGRAPLLAAHYIWAENQIVSKANATIRISLQGIAIGNGLVNPIVQMPHAVDMATKN
;
A
#
# COMPACT_ATOMS: atom_id res chain seq x y z
N MET A 1 9.99 -12.94 -31.85
CA MET A 1 8.71 -12.22 -32.00
C MET A 1 7.62 -13.27 -32.10
N VAL A 2 6.93 -13.55 -31.00
CA VAL A 2 5.76 -14.43 -31.00
C VAL A 2 4.57 -13.50 -30.80
N THR A 3 3.79 -13.34 -31.85
CA THR A 3 2.51 -12.62 -31.85
C THR A 3 1.44 -13.56 -31.31
N GLU A 4 0.90 -13.27 -30.13
CA GLU A 4 -0.25 -13.99 -29.60
C GLU A 4 -1.52 -13.34 -30.15
N THR A 5 -2.18 -14.03 -31.07
CA THR A 5 -3.49 -13.66 -31.63
C THR A 5 -4.54 -14.61 -31.07
N THR A 6 -5.15 -14.25 -29.95
CA THR A 6 -6.36 -14.95 -29.45
C THR A 6 -7.57 -14.05 -29.70
N PRO A 7 -8.59 -14.49 -30.47
CA PRO A 7 -9.74 -13.67 -30.80
C PRO A 7 -10.65 -13.49 -29.58
N LEU A 8 -11.11 -12.25 -29.36
CA LEU A 8 -12.21 -11.95 -28.44
C LEU A 8 -13.50 -12.57 -29.00
N ARG A 9 -14.10 -13.49 -28.24
CA ARG A 9 -15.40 -14.08 -28.58
C ARG A 9 -16.51 -13.18 -28.03
N ASP A 10 -17.07 -12.37 -28.91
CA ASP A 10 -18.34 -11.68 -28.69
C ASP A 10 -19.51 -12.68 -28.76
N GLY A 11 -20.43 -12.56 -27.79
CA GLY A 11 -21.81 -13.07 -27.88
C GLY A 11 -22.10 -14.41 -27.19
N GLU A 12 -22.69 -14.34 -25.99
CA GLU A 12 -24.04 -14.90 -25.71
C GLU A 12 -24.54 -14.45 -24.33
N LEU A 13 -25.58 -13.61 -24.31
CA LEU A 13 -26.28 -13.09 -23.14
C LEU A 13 -27.57 -13.89 -22.92
N ALA A 14 -27.68 -14.66 -21.83
CA ALA A 14 -28.93 -15.07 -21.17
C ALA A 14 -28.66 -15.82 -19.84
N PRO A 15 -29.59 -15.85 -18.85
CA PRO A 15 -30.28 -14.72 -18.21
C PRO A 15 -29.95 -14.63 -16.69
N GLN A 16 -29.74 -13.40 -16.21
CA GLN A 16 -29.29 -13.02 -14.85
C GLN A 16 -30.29 -13.22 -13.68
N ASP A 17 -31.35 -14.01 -13.81
CA ASP A 17 -32.42 -14.06 -12.80
C ASP A 17 -32.30 -15.15 -11.74
N GLN A 18 -31.47 -16.19 -11.93
CA GLN A 18 -31.30 -17.23 -10.91
C GLN A 18 -30.22 -16.91 -9.85
N HIS A 19 -29.35 -15.93 -10.11
CA HIS A 19 -28.28 -15.53 -9.17
C HIS A 19 -28.79 -14.57 -8.07
N LYS A 20 -29.85 -13.79 -8.35
CA LYS A 20 -30.41 -12.80 -7.40
C LYS A 20 -31.12 -13.46 -6.20
N LYS A 21 -31.69 -14.66 -6.36
CA LYS A 21 -32.38 -15.38 -5.27
C LYS A 21 -31.44 -16.05 -4.26
N ARG A 22 -30.19 -16.31 -4.63
CA ARG A 22 -29.18 -16.90 -3.72
C ARG A 22 -28.44 -15.86 -2.88
N LEU A 23 -28.30 -14.62 -3.36
CA LEU A 23 -27.71 -13.50 -2.62
C LEU A 23 -28.64 -12.94 -1.53
N ALA A 24 -29.96 -12.94 -1.75
CA ALA A 24 -30.92 -12.45 -0.76
C ALA A 24 -30.97 -13.31 0.53
N GLY A 25 -30.65 -14.61 0.45
CA GLY A 25 -30.66 -15.53 1.61
C GLY A 25 -29.41 -15.43 2.51
N LEU A 26 -28.28 -14.97 1.97
CA LEU A 26 -27.01 -14.84 2.73
C LEU A 26 -26.88 -13.50 3.46
N VAL A 27 -27.53 -12.44 2.95
CA VAL A 27 -27.53 -11.11 3.58
C VAL A 27 -28.34 -11.08 4.88
N VAL A 28 -29.40 -11.90 4.99
CA VAL A 28 -30.28 -11.92 6.18
C VAL A 28 -29.62 -12.61 7.39
N VAL A 29 -28.71 -13.56 7.19
CA VAL A 29 -28.02 -14.24 8.29
C VAL A 29 -26.85 -13.40 8.82
N GLY A 30 -26.19 -12.62 7.95
CA GLY A 30 -25.09 -11.73 8.36
C GLY A 30 -25.55 -10.51 9.19
N PHE A 31 -26.77 -10.02 8.98
CA PHE A 31 -27.26 -8.81 9.66
C PHE A 31 -27.72 -9.04 11.11
N VAL A 32 -28.02 -10.29 11.50
CA VAL A 32 -28.51 -10.60 12.86
C VAL A 32 -27.38 -10.75 13.89
N MET A 33 -26.14 -10.97 13.46
CA MET A 33 -24.97 -11.06 14.36
C MET A 33 -24.32 -9.70 14.69
N MET A 34 -24.74 -8.60 14.04
CA MET A 34 -24.09 -7.27 14.20
C MET A 34 -24.95 -6.23 14.92
N VAL A 35 -26.02 -6.64 15.63
CA VAL A 35 -26.92 -5.72 16.36
C VAL A 35 -26.82 -5.82 17.89
N LEU A 36 -25.91 -6.65 18.44
CA LEU A 36 -25.72 -6.73 19.90
C LEU A 36 -24.47 -6.01 20.45
N ALA A 37 -23.81 -5.16 19.67
CA ALA A 37 -22.64 -4.42 20.14
C ALA A 37 -22.64 -2.95 19.70
N GLN A 38 -23.70 -2.21 20.02
CA GLN A 38 -23.62 -0.75 20.08
C GLN A 38 -24.34 -0.26 21.35
N GLY A 39 -23.54 -0.12 22.41
CA GLY A 39 -23.86 0.67 23.59
C GLY A 39 -22.81 1.77 23.75
N ASN A 40 -23.23 2.99 23.45
CA ASN A 40 -22.61 4.30 23.71
C ASN A 40 -21.54 4.84 22.75
N ALA A 41 -21.95 5.92 22.07
CA ALA A 41 -21.11 6.85 21.33
C ALA A 41 -20.82 8.13 22.15
N ARG A 42 -19.74 8.83 21.74
CA ARG A 42 -19.27 10.20 22.08
C ARG A 42 -18.39 10.27 23.36
N THR A 43 -17.22 10.93 23.42
CA THR A 43 -16.60 12.05 22.67
C THR A 43 -15.06 12.10 22.97
N PRO A 44 -14.25 13.07 22.48
CA PRO A 44 -12.90 12.88 21.91
C PRO A 44 -11.74 12.86 22.92
N CYS A 45 -10.55 12.49 22.43
CA CYS A 45 -9.27 12.58 23.15
C CYS A 45 -8.98 14.01 23.62
N ALA A 46 -8.86 14.20 24.94
CA ALA A 46 -8.08 15.28 25.54
C ALA A 46 -7.65 14.88 26.95
N ASP A 47 -6.39 15.19 27.25
CA ASP A 47 -5.72 15.18 28.55
C ASP A 47 -5.44 13.85 29.26
N CYS A 48 -4.15 13.46 29.19
CA CYS A 48 -3.50 12.68 30.22
C CYS A 48 -3.31 13.54 31.48
N THR A 49 -4.37 13.76 32.25
CA THR A 49 -4.25 14.13 33.65
C THR A 49 -5.08 13.17 34.49
N ALA A 50 -4.41 12.22 35.13
CA ALA A 50 -5.05 11.33 36.10
C ALA A 50 -5.67 12.16 37.24
N PRO A 51 -6.80 11.70 37.81
CA PRO A 51 -6.67 11.18 39.17
C PRO A 51 -7.53 9.95 39.48
N HIS A 52 -6.93 9.11 40.32
CA HIS A 52 -7.53 8.16 41.25
C HIS A 52 -8.42 7.01 40.72
N GLY A 53 -7.79 5.83 40.73
CA GLY A 53 -8.38 4.67 41.42
C GLY A 53 -9.02 3.61 40.54
N SER A 54 -8.20 2.77 39.92
CA SER A 54 -8.32 1.29 39.93
C SER A 54 -7.37 0.68 38.90
N ASN A 55 -6.76 -0.44 39.28
CA ASN A 55 -5.66 -1.16 38.63
C ASN A 55 -5.85 -1.44 37.12
N ALA A 56 -5.47 -0.49 36.27
CA ALA A 56 -5.15 -0.72 34.86
C ALA A 56 -4.08 0.28 34.43
N SER A 57 -2.84 -0.17 34.26
CA SER A 57 -1.82 0.42 33.39
C SER A 57 -0.44 -0.17 33.73
N GLU A 58 -0.13 -1.35 33.21
CA GLU A 58 1.19 -1.44 32.58
C GLU A 58 1.06 -0.74 31.24
N CYS A 59 1.05 0.60 31.29
CA CYS A 59 1.55 1.36 30.17
C CYS A 59 3.05 1.04 30.16
N TYR A 60 3.50 0.18 29.26
CA TYR A 60 4.92 0.05 29.01
C TYR A 60 5.43 1.44 28.66
N GLU A 61 6.15 2.07 29.59
CA GLU A 61 6.89 3.29 29.29
C GLU A 61 7.80 2.96 28.10
N ALA A 62 7.70 3.73 27.02
CA ALA A 62 8.64 3.62 25.92
C ALA A 62 10.06 3.76 26.53
N PRO A 63 10.98 2.82 26.30
CA PRO A 63 12.27 2.84 26.97
C PRO A 63 12.97 4.18 26.73
N SER A 64 13.36 4.83 27.82
CA SER A 64 14.12 6.09 27.78
C SER A 64 15.59 5.80 27.43
N VAL A 65 15.83 5.49 26.16
CA VAL A 65 17.17 5.41 25.59
C VAL A 65 17.10 5.77 24.11
N THR A 66 17.99 6.65 23.68
CA THR A 66 18.34 6.86 22.28
C THR A 66 18.46 5.49 21.60
N ASN A 67 17.65 5.25 20.57
CA ASN A 67 17.59 4.04 19.71
C ASN A 67 16.72 2.85 20.19
N TRP A 68 15.69 3.05 21.01
CA TRP A 68 14.73 1.96 21.33
C TRP A 68 14.00 1.40 20.09
N PHE A 69 13.95 2.16 19.00
CA PHE A 69 13.45 1.70 17.71
C PHE A 69 14.28 2.31 16.57
N GLN A 70 15.30 1.58 16.11
CA GLN A 70 16.10 1.96 14.95
C GLN A 70 16.02 0.88 13.87
N CYS A 71 15.12 1.08 12.90
CA CYS A 71 14.98 0.16 11.77
C CYS A 71 16.02 0.47 10.70
N GLY A 72 17.15 -0.23 10.69
CA GLY A 72 18.23 -0.01 9.72
C GLY A 72 19.30 0.99 10.20
N THR A 73 20.31 1.22 9.35
CA THR A 73 21.45 2.11 9.63
C THR A 73 21.44 3.39 8.80
N GLU A 74 20.67 3.36 7.73
CA GLU A 74 20.43 4.43 6.76
C GLU A 74 19.50 5.51 7.33
N LYS A 75 19.47 6.66 6.66
CA LYS A 75 18.49 7.69 6.96
C LYS A 75 17.11 7.22 6.51
N SER A 76 16.12 7.52 7.33
CA SER A 76 14.73 7.20 7.06
C SER A 76 13.83 8.37 7.34
N GLU A 77 12.76 8.48 6.57
CA GLU A 77 11.71 9.48 6.75
C GLU A 77 10.34 8.81 6.64
N SER A 78 9.44 9.11 7.56
CA SER A 78 8.05 8.68 7.48
C SER A 78 7.14 9.89 7.52
N GLY A 79 6.03 9.84 6.79
CA GLY A 79 5.08 10.93 6.79
C GLY A 79 3.87 10.64 5.93
N TYR A 80 3.14 11.71 5.62
CA TYR A 80 1.92 11.67 4.83
C TYR A 80 2.07 12.55 3.60
N ILE A 81 1.50 12.12 2.48
CA ILE A 81 1.23 12.96 1.32
C ILE A 81 -0.28 13.10 1.20
N THR A 82 -0.76 14.34 1.26
CA THR A 82 -2.17 14.67 1.01
C THR A 82 -2.42 14.67 -0.48
N LEU A 83 -3.38 13.88 -0.94
CA LEU A 83 -3.67 13.74 -2.36
C LEU A 83 -4.51 14.92 -2.86
N SER A 84 -4.04 15.61 -3.90
CA SER A 84 -4.72 16.79 -4.44
C SER A 84 -6.05 16.49 -5.15
N ASN A 85 -6.29 15.22 -5.50
CA ASN A 85 -7.51 14.79 -6.19
C ASN A 85 -8.67 14.44 -5.25
N ASN A 86 -8.46 14.42 -3.92
CA ASN A 86 -9.48 14.10 -2.92
C ASN A 86 -9.57 15.19 -1.85
N VAL A 87 -10.64 15.16 -1.04
CA VAL A 87 -10.95 16.23 -0.07
C VAL A 87 -10.07 16.13 1.18
N ASP A 88 -9.86 14.93 1.69
CA ASP A 88 -9.10 14.66 2.93
C ASP A 88 -8.50 13.25 2.88
N ASP A 89 -7.60 13.01 1.92
CA ASP A 89 -6.98 11.70 1.70
C ASP A 89 -5.46 11.80 1.89
N HIS A 90 -4.94 11.07 2.87
CA HIS A 90 -3.55 11.13 3.32
C HIS A 90 -2.92 9.75 3.26
N LEU A 91 -2.01 9.56 2.31
CA LEU A 91 -1.28 8.30 2.18
C LEU A 91 0.00 8.34 3.00
N PHE A 92 0.12 7.39 3.93
CA PHE A 92 1.30 7.18 4.73
C PHE A 92 2.38 6.47 3.91
N TYR A 93 3.61 6.93 4.09
CA TYR A 93 4.79 6.25 3.58
C TYR A 93 5.89 6.18 4.62
N TRP A 94 6.75 5.19 4.44
CA TRP A 94 8.04 5.14 5.11
C TRP A 94 9.14 4.94 4.06
N PHE A 95 10.00 5.95 3.95
CA PHE A 95 11.10 6.06 3.01
C PHE A 95 12.43 5.77 3.70
N PHE A 96 13.31 5.08 2.98
CA PHE A 96 14.67 4.80 3.40
C PHE A 96 15.65 5.07 2.26
N GLU A 97 16.75 5.76 2.57
CA GLU A 97 17.85 5.96 1.64
C GLU A 97 18.60 4.65 1.34
N SER A 98 19.22 4.58 0.17
CA SER A 98 20.17 3.51 -0.13
C SER A 98 21.35 3.52 0.83
N ARG A 99 21.78 2.35 1.30
CA ARG A 99 22.99 2.17 2.10
C ARG A 99 24.27 2.35 1.29
N LYS A 100 24.18 2.19 -0.04
CA LYS A 100 25.34 2.19 -0.94
C LYS A 100 25.63 3.58 -1.48
N ALA A 101 24.73 4.14 -2.29
CA ALA A 101 24.89 5.48 -2.84
C ALA A 101 23.53 6.18 -2.99
N PRO A 102 22.96 6.76 -1.90
CA PRO A 102 21.64 7.43 -1.93
C PRO A 102 21.49 8.43 -3.07
N ALA A 103 22.56 9.18 -3.33
CA ALA A 103 22.61 10.25 -4.32
C ALA A 103 22.67 9.77 -5.79
N THR A 104 22.78 8.47 -6.07
CA THR A 104 22.81 7.93 -7.46
C THR A 104 21.94 6.70 -7.66
N ASP A 105 21.67 5.96 -6.60
CA ASP A 105 20.89 4.72 -6.67
C ASP A 105 19.41 4.99 -7.02
N PRO A 106 18.74 4.01 -7.65
CA PRO A 106 17.36 4.19 -8.11
C PRO A 106 16.39 4.40 -6.96
N LEU A 107 15.25 5.05 -7.24
CA LEU A 107 14.10 5.09 -6.35
C LEU A 107 13.17 3.91 -6.65
N VAL A 108 12.70 3.22 -5.63
CA VAL A 108 11.81 2.07 -5.73
C VAL A 108 10.58 2.31 -4.86
N LEU A 109 9.40 2.14 -5.44
CA LEU A 109 8.13 2.17 -4.72
C LEU A 109 7.69 0.73 -4.50
N TRP A 110 7.59 0.33 -3.24
CA TRP A 110 7.04 -0.94 -2.83
C TRP A 110 5.60 -0.79 -2.36
N MET A 111 4.75 -1.68 -2.85
CA MET A 111 3.35 -1.78 -2.43
C MET A 111 3.01 -3.26 -2.20
N THR A 112 2.50 -3.57 -1.01
CA THR A 112 1.97 -4.90 -0.71
C THR A 112 0.51 -4.96 -1.16
N GLY A 113 0.18 -5.93 -2.03
CA GLY A 113 -1.20 -6.30 -2.39
C GLY A 113 -2.08 -5.16 -2.91
N GLY A 114 -2.19 -5.01 -4.24
CA GLY A 114 -2.94 -3.93 -4.91
C GLY A 114 -4.48 -3.95 -4.76
N GLY A 115 -5.03 -4.58 -3.72
CA GLY A 115 -6.48 -4.63 -3.50
C GLY A 115 -6.98 -5.27 -2.19
N SER A 116 -6.10 -5.84 -1.35
CA SER A 116 -6.51 -6.52 -0.10
C SER A 116 -6.43 -5.65 1.16
N GLY A 117 -6.03 -4.38 1.02
CA GLY A 117 -5.90 -3.46 2.16
C GLY A 117 -4.81 -3.86 3.15
N CYS A 118 -3.76 -4.54 2.69
CA CYS A 118 -2.61 -4.87 3.53
C CYS A 118 -1.63 -3.70 3.55
N SER A 119 -1.15 -3.35 4.75
CA SER A 119 -0.09 -2.34 4.89
C SER A 119 1.22 -2.84 4.25
N SER A 120 1.89 -1.94 3.53
CA SER A 120 3.23 -2.19 2.99
C SER A 120 4.29 -2.26 4.08
N LEU A 121 3.99 -1.78 5.28
CA LEU A 121 4.88 -1.95 6.43
C LEU A 121 5.03 -3.40 6.86
N ALA A 122 4.05 -4.27 6.53
CA ALA A 122 4.23 -5.70 6.73
C ALA A 122 5.45 -6.21 5.96
N ALA A 123 5.59 -5.81 4.69
CA ALA A 123 6.74 -6.17 3.87
C ALA A 123 8.03 -5.50 4.36
N LEU A 124 7.94 -4.24 4.80
CA LEU A 124 9.07 -3.52 5.38
C LEU A 124 9.68 -4.27 6.57
N LEU A 125 8.83 -4.76 7.48
CA LEU A 125 9.27 -5.32 8.75
C LEU A 125 9.52 -6.84 8.70
N THR A 126 9.03 -7.53 7.66
CA THR A 126 9.09 -9.01 7.58
C THR A 126 9.74 -9.57 6.31
N GLU A 127 9.78 -8.79 5.23
CA GLU A 127 10.25 -9.25 3.91
C GLU A 127 11.58 -8.59 3.54
N ASN A 128 11.50 -7.40 2.91
CA ASN A 128 12.59 -6.79 2.17
C ASN A 128 13.06 -5.44 2.73
N GLY A 129 12.42 -4.95 3.80
CA GLY A 129 12.83 -3.70 4.42
C GLY A 129 14.10 -3.82 5.25
N PRO A 130 14.49 -2.71 5.89
CA PRO A 130 15.85 -2.52 6.37
C PRO A 130 16.15 -3.23 7.69
N CYS A 131 15.09 -3.60 8.42
CA CYS A 131 15.18 -4.34 9.66
C CYS A 131 14.15 -5.48 9.73
N ARG A 132 14.32 -6.35 10.71
CA ARG A 132 13.36 -7.36 11.14
C ARG A 132 12.99 -7.10 12.59
N ILE A 133 11.76 -7.44 12.97
CA ILE A 133 11.31 -7.38 14.37
C ILE A 133 11.66 -8.70 15.06
N ASN A 134 12.34 -8.61 16.20
CA ASN A 134 12.66 -9.73 17.08
C ASN A 134 11.49 -10.05 18.03
N PRO A 135 11.46 -11.24 18.66
CA PRO A 135 10.41 -11.62 19.61
C PRO A 135 10.25 -10.68 20.82
N ASP A 136 11.31 -9.96 21.19
CA ASP A 136 11.33 -8.97 22.27
C ASP A 136 10.95 -7.55 21.79
N ALA A 137 10.38 -7.44 20.58
CA ALA A 137 10.02 -6.20 19.89
C ALA A 137 11.21 -5.27 19.59
N THR A 138 12.45 -5.71 19.77
CA THR A 138 13.63 -5.01 19.25
C THR A 138 13.75 -5.19 17.74
N THR A 139 14.60 -4.38 17.11
CA THR A 139 14.86 -4.46 15.66
C THR A 139 16.26 -4.99 15.41
N ALA A 140 16.40 -5.87 14.42
CA ALA A 140 17.67 -6.37 13.91
C ALA A 140 17.86 -5.96 12.46
N LEU A 141 19.09 -5.62 12.07
CA LEU A 141 19.40 -5.26 10.69
C LEU A 141 19.09 -6.42 9.73
N ASN A 142 18.41 -6.13 8.61
CA ASN A 142 18.23 -7.08 7.53
C ASN A 142 19.43 -7.01 6.57
N PRO A 143 20.30 -8.04 6.49
CA PRO A 143 21.46 -8.02 5.59
C PRO A 143 21.07 -8.15 4.11
N HIS A 144 19.83 -8.57 3.82
CA HIS A 144 19.30 -8.73 2.46
C HIS A 144 18.23 -7.69 2.12
N SER A 145 18.29 -6.52 2.76
CA SER A 145 17.34 -5.44 2.48
C SER A 145 17.52 -4.89 1.07
N TRP A 146 16.42 -4.45 0.47
CA TRP A 146 16.44 -3.71 -0.80
C TRP A 146 17.12 -2.34 -0.66
N THR A 147 17.19 -1.78 0.56
CA THR A 147 17.95 -0.56 0.81
C THR A 147 19.46 -0.75 0.63
N ALA A 148 19.96 -1.98 0.45
CA ALA A 148 21.36 -2.21 0.10
C ALA A 148 21.75 -1.63 -1.27
N GLU A 149 20.79 -1.47 -2.19
CA GLU A 149 21.06 -1.10 -3.60
C GLU A 149 20.09 -0.04 -4.15
N ALA A 150 19.12 0.42 -3.36
CA ALA A 150 18.10 1.38 -3.82
C ALA A 150 17.57 2.26 -2.68
N ASN A 151 17.08 3.44 -3.06
CA ASN A 151 16.21 4.24 -2.20
C ASN A 151 14.80 3.64 -2.28
N VAL A 152 14.16 3.33 -1.15
CA VAL A 152 12.91 2.55 -1.16
C VAL A 152 11.81 3.24 -0.36
N ILE A 153 10.62 3.35 -0.95
CA ILE A 153 9.40 3.85 -0.35
C ILE A 153 8.45 2.66 -0.13
N TRP A 154 8.04 2.41 1.10
CA TRP A 154 6.88 1.53 1.37
C TRP A 154 5.65 2.40 1.55
N LEU A 155 4.67 2.20 0.67
CA LEU A 155 3.45 3.01 0.62
C LEU A 155 2.24 2.23 1.11
N ASP A 156 1.55 2.76 2.12
CA ASP A 156 0.26 2.23 2.54
C ASP A 156 -0.85 2.74 1.62
N GLN A 157 -1.48 1.82 0.89
CA GLN A 157 -2.56 2.12 -0.05
C GLN A 157 -3.58 0.97 -0.09
N PRO A 158 -4.84 1.23 -0.46
CA PRO A 158 -5.48 2.54 -0.65
C PRO A 158 -5.70 3.32 0.66
N THR A 159 -6.47 4.41 0.60
CA THR A 159 -6.96 5.17 1.76
C THR A 159 -7.53 4.25 2.85
N ASN A 160 -7.24 4.55 4.12
CA ASN A 160 -7.62 3.75 5.30
C ASN A 160 -6.92 2.38 5.42
N VAL A 161 -5.80 2.18 4.72
CA VAL A 161 -4.92 1.01 4.90
C VAL A 161 -3.72 1.37 5.77
N GLY A 162 -3.40 0.50 6.73
CA GLY A 162 -2.25 0.69 7.61
C GLY A 162 -2.36 2.00 8.38
N PHE A 163 -1.44 2.93 8.14
CA PHE A 163 -1.50 4.27 8.73
C PHE A 163 -2.13 5.34 7.83
N SER A 164 -2.37 5.05 6.55
CA SER A 164 -3.07 5.97 5.64
C SER A 164 -4.49 6.19 6.12
N TYR A 165 -4.99 7.42 6.00
CA TYR A 165 -6.34 7.77 6.47
C TYR A 165 -7.03 8.77 5.55
N GLY A 166 -8.35 8.73 5.56
CA GLY A 166 -9.16 9.74 4.88
C GLY A 166 -10.65 9.58 5.12
N SER A 167 -11.45 10.40 4.45
CA SER A 167 -12.91 10.37 4.64
C SER A 167 -13.53 9.05 4.16
N ASN A 168 -14.67 8.66 4.74
CA ASN A 168 -15.38 7.44 4.31
C ASN A 168 -15.85 7.51 2.84
N SER A 169 -16.02 8.71 2.28
CA SER A 169 -16.29 8.91 0.84
C SER A 169 -15.08 8.62 -0.05
N ASP A 170 -13.87 8.60 0.51
CA ASP A 170 -12.62 8.37 -0.21
C ASP A 170 -12.17 6.90 -0.15
N ILE A 171 -12.99 6.00 0.40
CA ILE A 171 -12.70 4.56 0.37
C ILE A 171 -12.86 4.04 -1.06
N GLN A 172 -11.74 3.76 -1.71
CA GLN A 172 -11.70 3.30 -3.09
C GLN A 172 -11.44 1.79 -3.17
N PHE A 173 -12.35 1.06 -3.82
CA PHE A 173 -12.17 -0.35 -4.17
C PHE A 173 -11.87 -0.58 -5.65
N ASN A 174 -11.85 0.49 -6.45
CA ASN A 174 -11.60 0.42 -7.88
C ASN A 174 -10.10 0.58 -8.17
N VAL A 175 -9.52 -0.43 -8.82
CA VAL A 175 -8.11 -0.44 -9.24
C VAL A 175 -7.72 0.81 -10.03
N LYS A 176 -8.63 1.35 -10.86
CA LYS A 176 -8.34 2.58 -11.61
C LYS A 176 -8.05 3.73 -10.65
N THR A 177 -8.94 4.00 -9.69
CA THR A 177 -8.79 5.10 -8.74
C THR A 177 -7.56 4.93 -7.84
N ILE A 178 -7.27 3.69 -7.43
CA ILE A 178 -6.06 3.38 -6.66
C ILE A 178 -4.80 3.77 -7.45
N GLN A 179 -4.76 3.48 -8.75
CA GLN A 179 -3.64 3.86 -9.60
C GLN A 179 -3.50 5.39 -9.73
N GLU A 180 -4.60 6.13 -9.79
CA GLU A 180 -4.58 7.60 -9.85
C GLU A 180 -4.05 8.19 -8.52
N ASN A 181 -4.50 7.65 -7.38
CA ASN A 181 -4.03 8.08 -6.07
C ASN A 181 -2.52 7.84 -5.89
N VAL A 182 -2.00 6.70 -6.34
CA VAL A 182 -0.55 6.42 -6.32
C VAL A 182 0.23 7.39 -7.21
N TYR A 183 -0.34 7.80 -8.35
CA TYR A 183 0.27 8.84 -9.19
C TYR A 183 0.35 10.19 -8.48
N TRP A 184 -0.74 10.63 -7.85
CA TRP A 184 -0.75 11.89 -7.08
C TRP A 184 0.14 11.85 -5.85
N PHE A 185 0.25 10.69 -5.20
CA PHE A 185 1.24 10.46 -4.15
C PHE A 185 2.66 10.69 -4.68
N LEU A 186 3.01 10.11 -5.84
CA LEU A 186 4.34 10.28 -6.42
C LEU A 186 4.63 11.73 -6.82
N GLN A 187 3.62 12.47 -7.31
CA GLN A 187 3.78 13.91 -7.55
C GLN A 187 4.13 14.64 -6.25
N GLY A 188 3.33 14.48 -5.19
CA GLY A 188 3.57 15.14 -3.91
C GLY A 188 4.87 14.70 -3.23
N PHE A 189 5.28 13.44 -3.41
CA PHE A 189 6.56 12.94 -2.92
C PHE A 189 7.74 13.58 -3.67
N LEU A 190 7.68 13.69 -5.00
CA LEU A 190 8.74 14.31 -5.81
C LEU A 190 8.80 15.83 -5.61
N ASP A 191 7.67 16.49 -5.35
CA ASP A 191 7.66 17.91 -4.96
C ASP A 191 8.40 18.14 -3.64
N LYS A 192 8.31 17.19 -2.71
CA LYS A 192 9.04 17.21 -1.42
C LYS A 192 10.51 16.81 -1.56
N HIS A 193 10.80 15.89 -2.50
CA HIS A 193 12.12 15.31 -2.72
C HIS A 193 12.57 15.47 -4.19
N PRO A 194 12.87 16.71 -4.63
CA PRO A 194 13.24 16.99 -6.02
C PRO A 194 14.54 16.29 -6.46
N GLU A 195 15.38 15.86 -5.51
CA GLU A 195 16.60 15.08 -5.77
C GLU A 195 16.35 13.72 -6.46
N PHE A 196 15.13 13.19 -6.38
CA PHE A 196 14.74 11.94 -7.03
C PHE A 196 14.04 12.13 -8.37
N GLU A 197 13.90 13.37 -8.86
CA GLU A 197 13.38 13.63 -10.19
C GLU A 197 14.20 12.90 -11.27
N GLY A 198 13.51 12.26 -12.22
CA GLY A 198 14.15 11.46 -13.27
C GLY A 198 14.63 10.07 -12.84
N ARG A 199 14.55 9.70 -11.56
CA ARG A 199 14.90 8.37 -11.02
C ARG A 199 13.70 7.54 -10.60
N ALA A 200 12.52 7.99 -11.04
CA ALA A 200 11.25 7.63 -10.47
C ALA A 200 10.91 6.12 -10.58
N PRO A 201 10.05 5.61 -9.68
CA PRO A 201 10.08 4.22 -9.32
C PRO A 201 9.35 3.26 -10.25
N LEU A 202 9.73 2.00 -10.08
CA LEU A 202 9.21 0.81 -10.75
C LEU A 202 7.84 0.41 -10.18
N LEU A 203 6.69 0.92 -10.67
CA LEU A 203 5.32 0.32 -10.60
C LEU A 203 4.21 1.39 -10.82
N ALA A 204 2.98 0.94 -11.13
CA ALA A 204 1.82 1.71 -11.63
C ALA A 204 1.90 2.16 -13.12
N ALA A 205 2.54 1.33 -13.95
CA ALA A 205 2.86 1.69 -15.32
C ALA A 205 1.70 2.04 -16.22
N HIS A 206 0.54 1.39 -16.13
CA HIS A 206 -0.55 1.72 -17.06
C HIS A 206 -1.07 3.14 -16.87
N TYR A 207 -1.24 3.57 -15.62
CA TYR A 207 -1.69 4.94 -15.33
C TYR A 207 -0.57 5.96 -15.52
N ILE A 208 0.64 5.68 -15.00
CA ILE A 208 1.81 6.55 -15.19
C ILE A 208 2.15 6.71 -16.68
N TRP A 209 2.05 5.65 -17.48
CA TRP A 209 2.27 5.72 -18.92
C TRP A 209 1.22 6.57 -19.61
N ALA A 210 -0.06 6.38 -19.29
CA ALA A 210 -1.15 7.19 -19.85
C ALA A 210 -0.98 8.68 -19.50
N GLU A 211 -0.71 9.00 -18.24
CA GLU A 211 -0.49 10.37 -17.79
C GLU A 211 0.78 10.96 -18.39
N ASN A 212 1.90 10.24 -18.46
CA ASN A 212 3.14 10.74 -19.08
C ASN A 212 2.98 11.14 -20.56
N GLN A 213 1.99 10.60 -21.27
CA GLN A 213 1.64 11.04 -22.63
C GLN A 213 0.89 12.38 -22.61
N ILE A 214 0.12 12.65 -21.56
CA ILE A 214 -0.67 13.87 -21.35
C ILE A 214 0.22 15.00 -20.78
N VAL A 215 1.06 14.70 -19.80
CA VAL A 215 1.97 15.65 -19.12
C VAL A 215 2.98 16.30 -20.07
N SER A 216 3.36 15.63 -21.15
CA SER A 216 4.18 16.24 -22.22
C SER A 216 3.56 17.51 -22.84
N LYS A 217 2.28 17.79 -22.58
CA LYS A 217 1.52 18.94 -23.09
C LYS A 217 1.17 19.99 -22.03
N ALA A 218 1.37 19.70 -20.74
CA ALA A 218 0.96 20.57 -19.63
C ALA A 218 2.11 20.68 -18.62
N ASN A 219 2.82 21.82 -18.62
CA ASN A 219 3.92 22.18 -17.72
C ASN A 219 3.53 22.26 -16.20
N ALA A 220 2.57 21.47 -15.74
CA ALA A 220 1.97 21.54 -14.41
C ALA A 220 2.25 20.30 -13.53
N THR A 221 2.93 19.27 -14.04
CA THR A 221 3.22 18.03 -13.31
C THR A 221 4.63 17.52 -13.64
N ILE A 222 5.30 16.91 -12.67
CA ILE A 222 6.63 16.32 -12.84
C ILE A 222 6.49 15.06 -13.70
N ARG A 223 7.32 14.95 -14.75
CA ARG A 223 7.37 13.75 -15.58
C ARG A 223 8.02 12.61 -14.80
N ILE A 224 7.24 11.58 -14.48
CA ILE A 224 7.71 10.39 -13.77
C ILE A 224 8.41 9.46 -14.78
N SER A 225 9.74 9.38 -14.73
CA SER A 225 10.51 8.46 -15.58
C SER A 225 10.43 7.03 -15.07
N LEU A 226 9.43 6.28 -15.53
CA LEU A 226 9.29 4.86 -15.20
C LEU A 226 10.33 4.02 -15.95
N GLN A 227 11.24 3.38 -15.23
CA GLN A 227 12.31 2.54 -15.81
C GLN A 227 11.89 1.07 -16.03
N GLY A 228 10.85 0.58 -15.35
CA GLY A 228 10.47 -0.83 -15.38
C GLY A 228 9.44 -1.19 -14.33
N ILE A 229 9.10 -2.49 -14.23
CA ILE A 229 8.18 -3.03 -13.23
C ILE A 229 8.68 -4.42 -12.81
N ALA A 230 8.63 -4.72 -11.51
CA ALA A 230 8.74 -6.07 -10.99
C ALA A 230 7.43 -6.47 -10.30
N ILE A 231 6.93 -7.68 -10.55
CA ILE A 231 5.74 -8.24 -9.89
C ILE A 231 6.12 -9.60 -9.32
N GLY A 232 6.21 -9.68 -7.98
CA GLY A 232 6.40 -10.94 -7.27
C GLY A 232 5.06 -11.63 -7.03
N ASN A 233 4.94 -12.89 -7.45
CA ASN A 233 3.79 -13.77 -7.16
C ASN A 233 2.40 -13.14 -7.44
N GLY A 234 2.30 -12.27 -8.46
CA GLY A 234 1.08 -11.51 -8.75
C GLY A 234 -0.03 -12.32 -9.43
N LEU A 235 -1.27 -11.94 -9.17
CA LEU A 235 -2.45 -12.39 -9.93
C LEU A 235 -2.73 -11.40 -11.08
N VAL A 236 -2.25 -11.71 -12.28
CA VAL A 236 -2.31 -10.85 -13.46
C VAL A 236 -3.39 -11.32 -14.44
N ASN A 237 -3.47 -12.64 -14.68
CA ASN A 237 -4.49 -13.25 -15.52
C ASN A 237 -5.15 -14.41 -14.76
N PRO A 238 -6.27 -14.16 -14.06
CA PRO A 238 -6.91 -15.19 -13.24
C PRO A 238 -7.46 -16.35 -14.08
N ILE A 239 -7.86 -16.12 -15.34
CA ILE A 239 -8.38 -17.17 -16.22
C ILE A 239 -7.31 -18.22 -16.51
N VAL A 240 -6.06 -17.78 -16.70
CA VAL A 240 -4.92 -18.68 -16.94
C VAL A 240 -4.36 -19.22 -15.63
N GLN A 241 -4.23 -18.38 -14.59
CA GLN A 241 -3.52 -18.75 -13.35
C GLN A 241 -4.35 -19.64 -12.42
N MET A 242 -5.67 -19.46 -12.33
CA MET A 242 -6.50 -20.21 -11.37
C MET A 242 -6.51 -21.73 -11.63
N PRO A 243 -6.60 -22.23 -12.87
CA PRO A 243 -6.49 -23.66 -13.15
C PRO A 243 -5.15 -24.27 -12.68
N HIS A 244 -4.04 -23.52 -12.81
CA HIS A 244 -2.72 -24.00 -12.39
C HIS A 244 -2.57 -24.13 -10.87
N ALA A 245 -3.45 -23.53 -10.07
CA ALA A 245 -3.45 -23.76 -8.63
C ALA A 245 -3.68 -25.24 -8.28
N VAL A 246 -4.49 -25.95 -9.07
CA VAL A 246 -4.73 -27.40 -8.89
C VAL A 246 -3.50 -28.21 -9.30
N ASP A 247 -2.84 -27.84 -10.39
CA ASP A 247 -1.58 -28.47 -10.82
C ASP A 247 -0.52 -28.37 -9.71
N MET A 248 -0.33 -27.17 -9.14
CA MET A 248 0.61 -26.93 -8.04
C MET A 248 0.29 -27.74 -6.78
N ALA A 249 -1.00 -27.93 -6.46
CA ALA A 249 -1.41 -28.67 -5.27
C ALA A 249 -1.25 -30.19 -5.42
N THR A 250 -1.32 -30.71 -6.65
CA THR A 250 -1.41 -32.16 -6.92
C THR A 250 -0.14 -32.76 -7.49
N LYS A 251 0.77 -31.95 -8.06
CA LYS A 251 1.98 -32.41 -8.76
C LYS A 251 3.30 -32.00 -8.08
N ASN A 252 3.27 -31.70 -6.79
CA ASN A 252 4.46 -31.39 -5.99
C ASN A 252 5.27 -32.65 -5.64
#